data_AF-A0AAV2E6T2-F1
#
_entry.id   AF-A0AAV2E6T2-F1
#
_cell.length_a   1.000
_cell.length_b   1.000
_cell.length_c   1.000
_cell.angle_alpha   90.00
_cell.angle_beta   90.00
_cell.angle_gamma   90.00
#
_symmetry.space_group_name_H-M   'P 1'
#
loop_
_entity.id
_entity.type
_entity.pdbx_description
1 polymer ?
#
loop_
_entity_poly.entity_id
_entity_poly.type
_entity_poly.pdbx_seq_one_letter_code
_entity_poly.pdbx_strand_id
1 'polypeptide(L)'
;MDGSVQTVYPRKNWSSMVLYNCGHPKNKVLTPEVVNSQTGDYLHRFQWLDDGEIGEVPFVWNFLEGHNRAVEGDPSTLPKAIHYNRGGSWFDAWKNCEFADLWLDEMEEYMKETKKSSGN
;
A
#
# COMPACT_ATOMS: atom_id res chain seq x y z
N MET A 1 2.20 15.81 4.06
CA MET A 1 0.90 16.47 4.28
C MET A 1 1.08 17.62 5.26
N ASP A 2 0.13 18.55 5.31
CA ASP A 2 0.03 19.60 6.33
C ASP A 2 1.13 20.67 6.30
N GLY A 3 1.50 21.15 5.10
CA GLY A 3 2.53 22.19 4.95
C GLY A 3 3.95 21.73 5.29
N SER A 4 4.13 20.44 5.63
CA SER A 4 5.44 19.86 5.88
C SER A 4 6.24 19.75 4.58
N VAL A 5 7.48 20.25 4.64
CA VAL A 5 8.44 20.18 3.53
C VAL A 5 8.55 18.73 3.05
N GLN A 6 8.25 18.50 1.78
CA GLN A 6 8.45 17.20 1.15
C GLN A 6 9.93 17.08 0.78
N THR A 7 10.65 16.25 1.52
CA THR A 7 12.03 15.89 1.16
C THR A 7 12.03 14.81 0.09
N VAL A 8 13.11 14.74 -0.69
CA VAL A 8 13.33 13.60 -1.60
C VAL A 8 13.50 12.36 -0.74
N TYR A 9 12.62 11.39 -0.93
CA TYR A 9 12.66 10.12 -0.23
C TYR A 9 12.81 9.00 -1.27
N PRO A 10 14.03 8.47 -1.49
CA PRO A 10 14.24 7.34 -2.39
C PRO A 10 13.35 6.17 -1.98
N ARG A 11 12.76 5.49 -2.98
CA ARG A 11 11.83 4.36 -2.77
C ARG A 11 10.56 4.73 -1.98
N LYS A 12 10.11 5.98 -2.07
CA LYS A 12 8.83 6.43 -1.50
C LYS A 12 7.70 5.52 -1.94
N ASN A 13 6.90 5.06 -0.97
CA ASN A 13 5.74 4.17 -1.15
C ASN A 13 6.07 2.76 -1.67
N TRP A 14 7.33 2.36 -1.79
CA TRP A 14 7.65 0.99 -2.24
C TRP A 14 7.27 -0.06 -1.20
N SER A 15 7.48 0.24 0.08
CA SER A 15 7.16 -0.69 1.17
C SER A 15 5.66 -0.71 1.54
N SER A 16 4.80 0.03 0.86
CA SER A 16 3.36 -0.01 1.17
C SER A 16 2.68 -1.26 0.64
N MET A 17 3.29 -1.91 -0.35
CA MET A 17 2.92 -3.26 -0.77
C MET A 17 4.17 -3.98 -1.26
N VAL A 18 4.46 -5.13 -0.68
CA VAL A 18 5.63 -5.94 -1.02
C VAL A 18 5.23 -7.40 -1.12
N LEU A 19 5.68 -8.07 -2.19
CA LEU A 19 5.66 -9.53 -2.28
C LEU A 19 7.04 -10.07 -1.91
N TYR A 20 7.15 -10.72 -0.76
CA TYR A 20 8.42 -11.29 -0.31
C TYR A 20 8.62 -12.71 -0.84
N ASN A 21 9.75 -12.94 -1.52
CA ASN A 21 10.26 -14.29 -1.69
C ASN A 21 10.90 -14.77 -0.37
N CYS A 22 10.14 -15.50 0.43
CA CYS A 22 10.58 -16.04 1.71
C CYS A 22 11.73 -17.05 1.60
N GLY A 23 11.99 -17.60 0.39
CA GLY A 23 13.12 -18.49 0.12
C GLY A 23 14.43 -17.76 -0.20
N HIS A 24 14.39 -16.44 -0.45
CA HIS A 24 15.58 -15.68 -0.83
C HIS A 24 16.58 -15.59 0.35
N PRO A 25 17.85 -16.00 0.20
CA PRO A 25 18.78 -16.13 1.31
C PRO A 25 19.02 -14.80 2.05
N LYS A 26 19.04 -13.66 1.34
CA LYS A 26 19.22 -12.34 1.98
C LYS A 26 18.03 -11.88 2.82
N ASN A 27 16.82 -12.43 2.61
CA ASN A 27 15.67 -12.09 3.47
C ASN A 27 15.78 -12.72 4.86
N LYS A 28 16.68 -13.70 5.07
CA LYS A 28 16.92 -14.32 6.39
C LYS A 28 17.49 -13.35 7.42
N VAL A 29 18.04 -12.20 6.99
CA VAL A 29 18.54 -11.16 7.88
C VAL A 29 17.42 -10.42 8.62
N LEU A 30 16.17 -10.51 8.15
CA LEU A 30 15.02 -9.81 8.74
C LEU A 30 14.52 -10.55 9.99
N THR A 31 15.34 -10.59 11.03
CA THR A 31 14.97 -11.11 12.36
C THR A 31 14.30 -10.02 13.20
N PRO A 32 13.55 -10.38 14.26
CA PRO A 32 12.99 -9.39 15.19
C PRO A 32 14.04 -8.43 15.74
N GLU A 33 15.24 -8.91 16.04
CA GLU A 33 16.35 -8.09 16.54
C GLU A 33 16.79 -7.05 15.51
N VAL A 34 16.93 -7.44 14.23
CA VAL A 34 17.29 -6.52 13.14
C VAL A 34 16.18 -5.50 12.89
N VAL A 35 14.91 -5.93 12.84
CA VAL A 35 13.77 -5.03 12.64
C VAL A 35 13.64 -4.01 13.77
N ASN A 36 13.91 -4.42 15.02
CA ASN A 36 13.83 -3.53 16.18
C ASN A 36 15.03 -2.60 16.36
N SER A 37 16.17 -2.86 15.71
CA SER A 37 17.42 -2.09 15.90
C SER A 37 17.82 -1.24 14.69
N GLN A 38 17.37 -1.60 13.49
CA GLN A 38 17.71 -0.87 12.28
C GLN A 38 16.86 0.38 12.07
N THR A 39 17.37 1.29 11.23
CA THR A 39 16.65 2.52 10.90
C THR A 39 15.45 2.24 9.98
N GLY A 40 14.45 3.12 10.03
CA GLY A 40 13.33 3.07 9.08
C GLY A 40 13.82 3.16 7.63
N ASP A 41 14.85 3.95 7.34
CA ASP A 41 15.44 4.04 6.00
C ASP A 41 16.07 2.72 5.55
N TYR A 42 16.74 1.98 6.43
CA TYR A 42 17.26 0.65 6.12
C TYR A 42 16.14 -0.31 5.72
N LEU A 43 15.04 -0.31 6.48
CA LEU A 43 13.89 -1.20 6.29
C LEU A 43 13.05 -0.82 5.06
N HIS A 44 12.61 0.43 4.98
CA HIS A 44 11.71 0.91 3.92
C HIS A 44 12.40 1.10 2.57
N ARG A 45 13.74 1.21 2.56
CA ARG A 45 14.52 1.27 1.33
C ARG A 45 15.21 -0.04 1.00
N PHE A 46 14.87 -1.17 1.62
CA PHE A 46 15.40 -2.49 1.27
C PHE A 46 16.94 -2.56 1.22
N GLN A 47 17.63 -1.88 2.13
CA GLN A 47 19.09 -1.71 2.06
C GLN A 47 19.90 -3.00 2.32
N TRP A 48 19.24 -4.08 2.72
CA TRP A 48 19.86 -5.41 2.83
C TRP A 48 19.90 -6.19 1.50
N LEU A 49 19.22 -5.68 0.46
CA LEU A 49 19.22 -6.25 -0.88
C LEU A 49 20.04 -5.36 -1.82
N ASP A 50 20.65 -5.99 -2.81
CA ASP A 50 21.20 -5.27 -3.96
C ASP A 50 20.04 -4.92 -4.91
N ASP A 51 20.15 -3.82 -5.66
CA ASP A 51 19.08 -3.35 -6.54
C ASP A 51 18.64 -4.38 -7.58
N GLY A 52 19.57 -5.21 -8.07
CA GLY A 52 19.27 -6.31 -9.01
C GLY A 52 18.46 -7.46 -8.41
N GLU A 53 18.30 -7.50 -7.08
CA GLU A 53 17.48 -8.49 -6.37
C GLU A 53 16.06 -7.97 -6.09
N ILE A 54 15.78 -6.71 -6.44
CA ILE A 54 14.48 -6.06 -6.25
C ILE A 54 13.76 -6.00 -7.59
N GLY A 55 12.70 -6.80 -7.72
CA GLY A 55 11.80 -6.75 -8.87
C GLY A 55 10.73 -5.67 -8.76
N GLU A 56 10.07 -5.37 -9.87
CA GLU A 56 8.90 -4.50 -9.90
C GLU A 56 7.59 -5.29 -9.82
N VAL A 57 6.56 -4.65 -9.27
CA VAL A 57 5.18 -5.14 -9.33
C VAL A 57 4.37 -4.11 -10.11
N PRO A 58 3.48 -4.51 -11.04
CA PRO A 58 2.65 -3.58 -11.77
C PRO A 58 1.89 -2.64 -10.82
N PHE A 59 1.94 -1.33 -11.09
CA PHE A 59 1.40 -0.32 -10.17
C PHE A 59 -0.09 -0.51 -9.86
N VAL A 60 -0.85 -1.16 -10.74
CA VAL A 60 -2.26 -1.49 -10.51
C VAL A 60 -2.51 -2.34 -9.27
N TRP A 61 -1.50 -3.09 -8.80
CA TRP A 61 -1.59 -3.84 -7.55
C TRP A 61 -1.21 -3.02 -6.32
N ASN A 62 -0.56 -1.87 -6.47
CA ASN A 62 -0.32 -0.89 -5.40
C ASN A 62 -0.76 0.49 -5.91
N PHE A 63 -2.02 0.60 -6.35
CA PHE A 63 -2.50 1.81 -7.00
C PHE A 63 -2.68 2.90 -5.96
N LEU A 64 -1.78 3.88 -5.96
CA LEU A 64 -1.77 4.97 -5.00
C LEU A 64 -2.83 6.00 -5.41
N GLU A 65 -3.92 6.05 -4.64
CA GLU A 65 -4.99 7.04 -4.82
C GLU A 65 -4.41 8.46 -4.87
N GLY A 66 -4.79 9.21 -5.91
CA GLY A 66 -4.33 10.58 -6.12
C GLY A 66 -2.89 10.76 -6.57
N HIS A 67 -2.17 9.67 -6.86
CA HIS A 67 -0.84 9.70 -7.47
C HIS A 67 -0.83 8.94 -8.80
N ASN A 68 -1.39 7.73 -8.83
CA ASN A 68 -1.58 6.97 -10.06
C ASN A 68 -2.84 7.44 -10.80
N ARG A 69 -2.92 7.14 -12.10
CA ARG A 69 -4.09 7.43 -12.94
C ARG A 69 -4.40 6.22 -13.81
N ALA A 70 -5.68 5.84 -13.85
CA ALA A 70 -6.18 4.97 -14.89
C ALA A 70 -6.26 5.76 -16.21
N VAL A 71 -5.89 5.12 -17.31
CA VAL A 71 -5.96 5.66 -18.66
C VAL A 71 -7.26 5.20 -19.29
N GLU A 72 -8.04 6.15 -19.79
CA GLU A 72 -9.30 5.86 -20.48
C GLU A 72 -9.03 4.96 -21.70
N GLY A 73 -9.80 3.87 -21.81
CA GLY A 73 -9.64 2.89 -22.90
C GLY A 73 -8.51 1.88 -22.69
N ASP A 74 -7.74 1.95 -21.61
CA ASP A 74 -6.71 0.95 -21.27
C ASP A 74 -7.02 0.23 -19.94
N PRO A 75 -7.67 -0.95 -20.01
CA PRO A 75 -7.96 -1.76 -18.82
C PRO A 75 -6.73 -2.20 -18.04
N SER A 76 -5.53 -2.22 -18.63
CA SER A 76 -4.31 -2.65 -17.96
C SER A 76 -3.84 -1.65 -16.88
N THR A 77 -4.41 -0.44 -16.89
CA THR A 77 -4.12 0.64 -15.94
C THR A 77 -5.16 0.78 -14.83
N LEU A 78 -6.25 0.00 -14.90
CA LEU A 78 -7.28 -0.01 -13.85
C LEU A 78 -6.74 -0.64 -12.56
N PRO A 79 -7.04 -0.07 -11.39
CA PRO A 79 -6.58 -0.60 -10.12
C PRO A 79 -7.13 -2.01 -9.88
N LYS A 80 -6.24 -2.91 -9.44
CA LYS A 80 -6.57 -4.24 -8.91
C LYS A 80 -6.54 -4.27 -7.39
N ALA A 81 -5.71 -3.42 -6.78
CA ALA A 81 -5.76 -3.11 -5.37
C ALA A 81 -5.43 -1.63 -5.16
N ILE A 82 -6.30 -0.96 -4.41
CA ILE A 82 -6.26 0.48 -4.17
C ILE A 82 -5.57 0.73 -2.83
N HIS A 83 -4.56 1.60 -2.84
CA HIS A 83 -3.91 2.09 -1.65
C HIS A 83 -4.26 3.57 -1.45
N TYR A 84 -5.10 3.83 -0.45
CA TYR A 84 -5.49 5.17 0.02
C TYR A 84 -4.35 5.86 0.79
N ASN A 85 -3.23 6.12 0.11
CA ASN A 85 -2.00 6.67 0.70
C ASN A 85 -2.18 8.07 1.32
N ARG A 86 -3.24 8.78 0.93
CA ARG A 86 -3.58 10.11 1.45
C ARG A 86 -4.62 10.07 2.59
N GLY A 87 -5.21 8.91 2.85
CA GLY A 87 -6.41 8.74 3.66
C GLY A 87 -7.61 8.34 2.79
N GLY A 88 -8.47 7.48 3.33
CA GLY A 88 -9.67 7.01 2.64
C GLY A 88 -10.94 7.69 3.14
N SER A 89 -12.08 7.25 2.61
CA SER A 89 -13.41 7.84 2.84
C SER A 89 -13.90 7.80 4.30
N TRP A 90 -13.18 7.14 5.20
CA TRP A 90 -13.42 7.20 6.65
C TRP A 90 -12.95 8.51 7.30
N PHE A 91 -12.14 9.33 6.63
CA PHE A 91 -11.77 10.67 7.10
C PHE A 91 -12.60 11.77 6.45
N ASP A 92 -12.99 12.79 7.21
CA ASP A 92 -13.82 13.90 6.71
C ASP A 92 -13.19 14.66 5.53
N ALA A 93 -11.87 14.87 5.59
CA ALA A 93 -11.12 15.53 4.52
C ALA A 93 -11.03 14.70 3.22
N TRP A 94 -11.33 13.40 3.27
CA TRP A 94 -11.11 12.44 2.19
C TRP A 94 -12.39 11.68 1.78
N LYS A 95 -13.57 12.19 2.16
CA LYS A 95 -14.87 11.57 1.81
C LYS A 95 -15.06 11.32 0.31
N ASN A 96 -14.52 12.21 -0.52
CA ASN A 96 -14.67 12.19 -1.98
C ASN A 96 -13.37 11.80 -2.71
N CYS A 97 -12.50 10.99 -2.09
CA CYS A 97 -11.31 10.46 -2.77
C CYS A 97 -11.70 9.51 -3.91
N GLU A 98 -10.79 9.28 -4.86
CA GLU A 98 -11.07 8.34 -5.95
C GLU A 98 -11.34 6.95 -5.40
N PHE A 99 -12.32 6.26 -5.96
CA PHE A 99 -12.76 4.91 -5.56
C PHE A 99 -13.39 4.80 -4.15
N ALA A 100 -13.71 5.94 -3.51
CA ALA A 100 -14.35 5.97 -2.19
C ALA A 100 -15.63 5.14 -2.10
N ASP A 101 -16.40 5.11 -3.18
CA ASP A 101 -17.62 4.31 -3.35
C ASP A 101 -17.34 2.82 -3.16
N LEU A 102 -16.30 2.27 -3.82
CA LEU A 102 -15.94 0.86 -3.68
C LEU A 102 -15.63 0.47 -2.24
N TRP A 103 -14.95 1.33 -1.47
CA TRP A 103 -14.65 1.05 -0.08
C TRP A 103 -15.91 1.11 0.81
N LEU A 104 -16.78 2.09 0.56
CA LEU A 104 -18.01 2.26 1.33
C LEU A 104 -18.98 1.10 1.10
N ASP A 105 -19.10 0.64 -0.14
CA ASP A 105 -19.93 -0.51 -0.52
C ASP A 105 -19.43 -1.78 0.17
N GLU A 106 -18.13 -2.09 0.10
CA GLU A 106 -17.52 -3.24 0.76
C GLU A 106 -17.70 -3.19 2.30
N MET A 107 -17.52 -2.00 2.90
CA MET A 107 -17.75 -1.80 4.34
C MET A 107 -19.22 -2.09 4.71
N GLU A 108 -20.17 -1.62 3.91
CA GLU A 108 -21.60 -1.85 4.14
C GLU A 108 -21.93 -3.35 4.06
N GLU A 109 -21.38 -4.05 3.08
CA GLU A 109 -21.52 -5.50 2.91
C GLU A 109 -20.96 -6.27 4.12
N TYR A 110 -19.71 -6.00 4.49
CA TYR A 110 -19.06 -6.60 5.66
C TYR A 110 -19.88 -6.41 6.95
N MET A 111 -20.43 -5.21 7.16
CA MET A 111 -21.24 -4.89 8.33
C MET A 111 -22.58 -5.64 8.34
N LYS A 112 -23.20 -5.86 7.17
CA LYS A 112 -24.42 -6.68 7.04
C LYS A 112 -24.12 -8.15 7.37
N GLU A 113 -23.01 -8.68 6.89
CA GLU A 113 -22.60 -10.07 7.16
C GLU A 113 -22.30 -10.29 8.65
N THR A 114 -21.53 -9.40 9.26
CA THR A 114 -21.17 -9.49 10.68
C THR A 114 -22.41 -9.48 11.58
N LYS A 115 -23.41 -8.63 11.27
CA LYS A 115 -24.68 -8.60 12.01
C LYS A 115 -25.50 -9.89 11.87
N LYS A 116 -25.45 -10.56 10.72
CA LYS A 116 -26.10 -11.88 10.54
C LYS A 116 -25.39 -12.95 11.37
N SER A 117 -24.05 -12.93 11.42
CA SER A 117 -23.25 -13.91 12.17
C SER A 117 -23.32 -13.74 13.69
N SER A 118 -23.52 -12.53 14.21
CA SER A 118 -23.68 -12.27 15.65
C SER A 118 -25.11 -12.45 16.18
N GLY A 119 -26.08 -12.72 15.30
CA GLY A 119 -27.49 -12.93 15.64
C GLY A 119 -27.92 -14.39 15.78
N ASN A 120 -26.99 -15.34 15.68
CA ASN A 120 -27.19 -16.79 15.85
C ASN A 120 -26.51 -17.29 17.13
#